data_AF-A0A946YCK7-F1
#
_entry.id   AF-A0A946YCK7-F1
#
_cell.length_a   1.000
_cell.length_b   1.000
_cell.length_c   1.000
_cell.angle_alpha   90.00
_cell.angle_beta   90.00
_cell.angle_gamma   90.00
#
_symmetry.space_group_name_H-M   'P 1'
#
loop_
_entity.id
_entity.type
_entity.pdbx_description
1 polymer ?
#
loop_
_entity_poly.entity_id
_entity_poly.type
_entity_poly.pdbx_seq_one_letter_code
_entity_poly.pdbx_strand_id
1 'polypeptide(L)'
;MTDDTSSKPWGGRFTESSDAFVEDFTASIGFDHRLYRHDITGSIAHARMLAHVNIITDAEADEIVNGLELILADIEQGNFNWSVGLEDIHMNIEARLIERIGDTGKKLHTGRSRNDQV
;
A
#
# COMPACT_ATOMS: atom_id res chain seq x y z
N MET A 1 -26.94 8.19 1.05
CA MET A 1 -25.50 8.23 0.76
C MET A 1 -24.93 7.04 1.47
N THR A 2 -24.60 5.98 0.74
CA THR A 2 -23.99 4.78 1.32
C THR A 2 -22.51 5.10 1.50
N ASP A 3 -22.07 5.18 2.76
CA ASP A 3 -20.65 5.20 3.09
C ASP A 3 -20.02 3.94 2.53
N ASP A 4 -19.10 4.12 1.58
CA ASP A 4 -18.32 3.05 0.98
C ASP A 4 -17.20 2.68 1.98
N THR A 5 -17.52 1.82 2.93
CA THR A 5 -16.60 1.32 3.98
C THR A 5 -15.58 0.31 3.45
N SER A 6 -15.39 0.20 2.13
CA SER A 6 -14.64 -0.89 1.49
C SER A 6 -13.12 -0.67 1.31
N SER A 7 -12.50 0.31 1.98
CA SER A 7 -11.08 0.62 1.74
C SER A 7 -10.07 -0.22 2.53
N LYS A 8 -10.49 -0.95 3.57
CA LYS A 8 -9.56 -1.71 4.43
C LYS A 8 -9.44 -3.17 3.99
N PRO A 9 -8.23 -3.76 3.93
CA PRO A 9 -8.01 -5.14 3.46
C PRO A 9 -8.72 -6.21 4.30
N TRP A 10 -9.14 -5.86 5.52
CA TRP A 10 -9.89 -6.73 6.44
C TRP A 10 -11.37 -6.33 6.61
N GLY A 11 -11.82 -5.20 6.04
CA GLY A 11 -13.13 -4.60 6.28
C GLY A 11 -14.32 -5.46 5.83
N GLY A 12 -14.12 -6.38 4.88
CA GLY A 12 -15.19 -7.25 4.36
C GLY A 12 -15.81 -8.23 5.36
N ARG A 13 -15.31 -8.29 6.61
CA ARG A 13 -15.85 -9.13 7.70
C ARG A 13 -16.67 -8.37 8.73
N PHE A 14 -16.80 -7.04 8.62
CA PHE A 14 -17.47 -6.19 9.61
C PHE A 14 -18.64 -5.44 8.98
N THR A 15 -19.72 -5.24 9.74
CA THR A 15 -20.93 -4.53 9.32
C THR A 15 -21.00 -3.08 9.83
N GLU A 16 -20.12 -2.71 10.77
CA GLU A 16 -20.06 -1.39 11.40
C GLU A 16 -18.64 -0.80 11.24
N SER A 17 -18.54 0.52 11.18
CA SER A 17 -17.25 1.22 11.14
C SER A 17 -16.53 1.15 12.49
N SER A 18 -15.20 1.05 12.49
CA SER A 18 -14.39 1.18 13.71
C SER A 18 -14.58 2.56 14.34
N ASP A 19 -14.60 2.61 15.69
CA ASP A 19 -14.57 3.88 16.44
C ASP A 19 -13.25 4.61 16.13
N ALA A 20 -13.31 5.92 15.91
CA ALA A 20 -12.15 6.76 15.59
C ALA A 20 -11.02 6.63 16.63
N PHE A 21 -11.37 6.40 17.91
CA PHE A 21 -10.39 6.14 18.96
C PHE A 21 -9.61 4.84 18.72
N VAL A 22 -10.28 3.79 18.22
CA VAL A 22 -9.63 2.51 17.92
C VAL A 22 -8.71 2.65 16.72
N GLU A 23 -9.12 3.39 15.69
CA GLU A 23 -8.28 3.66 14.52
C GLU A 23 -6.99 4.39 14.91
N ASP A 24 -7.11 5.49 15.66
CA ASP A 24 -5.95 6.25 16.13
C ASP A 24 -5.05 5.42 17.05
N PHE A 25 -5.63 4.57 17.91
CA PHE A 25 -4.86 3.71 18.82
C PHE A 25 -4.10 2.59 18.09
N THR A 26 -4.66 2.08 16.99
CA THR A 26 -4.07 0.96 16.24
C THR A 26 -3.15 1.40 15.11
N ALA A 27 -3.26 2.66 14.66
CA ALA A 27 -2.43 3.20 13.59
C ALA A 27 -0.95 3.28 13.98
N SER A 28 -0.08 2.69 13.16
CA SER A 28 1.37 2.74 13.32
C SER A 28 2.04 3.82 12.46
N ILE A 29 1.31 4.46 11.53
CA ILE A 29 1.86 5.45 10.59
C ILE A 29 2.60 6.60 11.26
N GLY A 30 2.19 6.98 12.48
CA GLY A 30 2.85 8.03 13.27
C GLY A 30 4.34 7.77 13.52
N PHE A 31 4.80 6.52 13.46
CA PHE A 31 6.21 6.16 13.66
C PHE A 31 6.79 5.23 12.59
N ASP A 32 5.99 4.39 11.94
CA ASP A 32 6.49 3.42 10.95
C ASP A 32 6.81 4.06 9.59
N HIS A 33 6.33 5.30 9.32
CA HIS A 33 6.58 5.99 8.05
C HIS A 33 8.07 6.05 7.73
N ARG A 34 8.96 6.10 8.74
CA ARG A 34 10.42 6.03 8.60
C ARG A 34 10.92 4.81 7.80
N LEU A 35 10.12 3.76 7.67
CA LEU A 35 10.42 2.52 6.97
C LEU A 35 10.10 2.57 5.46
N TYR A 36 9.59 3.70 4.93
CA TYR A 36 9.15 3.81 3.53
C TYR A 36 10.16 3.26 2.50
N ARG A 37 11.46 3.50 2.69
CA ARG A 37 12.49 2.99 1.76
C ARG A 37 12.55 1.47 1.72
N HIS A 38 12.39 0.82 2.87
CA HIS A 38 12.41 -0.63 2.99
C HIS A 38 11.14 -1.23 2.39
N ASP A 39 9.99 -0.63 2.70
CA ASP A 39 8.70 -1.05 2.14
C ASP A 39 8.67 -0.98 0.60
N ILE A 40 9.13 0.14 0.05
CA ILE A 40 9.21 0.36 -1.41
C ILE A 40 10.19 -0.62 -2.05
N THR A 41 11.38 -0.80 -1.47
CA THR A 41 12.39 -1.72 -2.01
C THR A 41 11.89 -3.17 -1.99
N GLY A 42 11.27 -3.60 -0.89
CA GLY A 42 10.65 -4.91 -0.78
C GLY A 42 9.50 -5.10 -1.77
N SER A 43 8.71 -4.06 -2.01
CA SER A 43 7.62 -4.07 -2.99
C SER A 43 8.11 -4.13 -4.44
N ILE A 44 9.22 -3.47 -4.78
CA ILE A 44 9.87 -3.61 -6.09
C ILE A 44 10.35 -5.06 -6.30
N ALA A 45 10.99 -5.66 -5.29
CA ALA A 45 11.43 -7.04 -5.37
C ALA A 45 10.25 -8.01 -5.55
N HIS A 46 9.15 -7.78 -4.81
CA HIS A 46 7.94 -8.57 -4.91
C HIS A 46 7.27 -8.46 -6.28
N ALA A 47 7.14 -7.25 -6.83
CA ALA A 47 6.59 -7.04 -8.18
C ALA A 47 7.39 -7.81 -9.25
N ARG A 48 8.73 -7.75 -9.19
CA ARG A 48 9.60 -8.51 -10.09
C ARG A 48 9.45 -10.01 -9.93
N MET A 49 9.30 -10.48 -8.69
CA MET A 49 9.03 -11.90 -8.40
C MET A 49 7.69 -12.34 -9.00
N LEU A 50 6.62 -11.55 -8.85
CA LEU A 50 5.31 -11.85 -9.42
C LEU A 50 5.34 -11.98 -10.95
N ALA A 51 6.11 -11.13 -11.64
CA ALA A 51 6.34 -11.28 -13.08
C ALA A 51 7.13 -12.54 -13.40
N HIS A 52 8.21 -12.82 -12.65
CA HIS A 52 9.02 -14.02 -12.83
C HIS A 52 8.20 -15.33 -12.70
N VAL A 53 7.20 -15.36 -11.81
CA VAL A 53 6.28 -16.50 -11.65
C VAL A 53 5.02 -16.41 -12.52
N ASN A 54 4.95 -15.45 -13.44
CA ASN A 54 3.84 -15.23 -14.40
C ASN A 54 2.48 -14.93 -13.76
N ILE A 55 2.46 -14.32 -12.57
CA ILE A 55 1.23 -13.82 -11.94
C ILE A 55 0.82 -12.46 -12.52
N ILE A 56 1.81 -11.64 -12.89
CA ILE A 56 1.64 -10.41 -13.68
C ILE A 56 2.57 -10.43 -14.89
N THR A 57 2.33 -9.57 -15.86
CA THR A 57 3.23 -9.41 -17.01
C THR A 57 4.46 -8.57 -16.66
N ASP A 58 5.54 -8.69 -17.44
CA ASP A 58 6.72 -7.83 -17.28
C ASP A 58 6.37 -6.33 -17.41
N ALA A 59 5.44 -5.99 -18.32
CA ALA A 59 4.97 -4.61 -18.49
C ALA A 59 4.23 -4.08 -17.24
N GLU A 60 3.40 -4.91 -16.60
CA GLU A 60 2.74 -4.55 -15.34
C GLU A 60 3.73 -4.44 -14.19
N ALA A 61 4.75 -5.29 -14.13
CA ALA A 61 5.82 -5.16 -13.15
C ALA A 61 6.61 -3.87 -13.35
N ASP A 62 6.96 -3.51 -14.58
CA ASP A 62 7.63 -2.24 -14.89
C ASP A 62 6.76 -1.04 -14.51
N GLU A 63 5.45 -1.10 -14.77
CA GLU A 63 4.50 -0.06 -14.35
C GLU A 63 4.47 0.11 -12.82
N ILE A 64 4.42 -1.00 -12.08
CA ILE A 64 4.47 -1.00 -10.61
C ILE A 64 5.81 -0.43 -10.10
N VAL A 65 6.94 -0.88 -10.65
CA VAL A 65 8.27 -0.43 -10.23
C VAL A 65 8.42 1.07 -10.47
N ASN A 66 8.07 1.56 -11.66
CA ASN A 66 8.09 2.99 -11.96
C ASN A 66 7.17 3.79 -11.03
N GLY A 67 5.96 3.28 -10.74
CA GLY A 67 5.03 3.90 -9.80
C GLY A 67 5.61 4.02 -8.38
N LEU A 68 6.27 2.96 -7.89
CA LEU A 68 6.93 2.92 -6.60
C LEU A 68 8.15 3.86 -6.51
N GLU A 69 8.94 3.97 -7.59
CA GLU A 69 10.07 4.91 -7.66
C GLU A 69 9.61 6.37 -7.65
N LEU A 70 8.50 6.69 -8.34
CA LEU A 70 7.91 8.03 -8.28
C LEU A 70 7.37 8.35 -6.89
N ILE A 71 6.75 7.37 -6.21
CA ILE A 71 6.30 7.53 -4.83
C ILE A 71 7.48 7.80 -3.90
N LEU A 72 8.58 7.07 -4.05
CA LEU A 72 9.81 7.30 -3.30
C LEU A 72 10.30 8.74 -3.49
N ALA A 73 10.37 9.21 -4.74
CA ALA A 73 10.80 10.57 -5.05
C ALA A 73 9.90 11.63 -4.42
N ASP A 74 8.58 11.42 -4.40
CA ASP A 74 7.64 12.35 -3.78
C ASP A 74 7.79 12.39 -2.26
N ILE A 75 8.03 11.24 -1.61
CA ILE A 75 8.31 11.18 -0.17
C ILE A 75 9.60 11.94 0.15
N GLU A 76 10.66 11.72 -0.62
CA GLU A 76 11.97 12.37 -0.40
C GLU A 76 11.93 13.89 -0.64
N GLN A 77 11.01 14.37 -1.47
CA GLN A 77 10.75 15.79 -1.69
C GLN A 77 9.81 16.41 -0.65
N GLY A 78 9.24 15.61 0.27
CA GLY A 78 8.25 16.07 1.24
C GLY A 78 6.84 16.27 0.64
N ASN A 79 6.60 15.74 -0.56
CA ASN A 79 5.35 15.84 -1.32
C ASN A 79 4.44 14.62 -1.11
N PHE A 80 4.50 13.98 0.07
CA PHE A 80 3.66 12.83 0.40
C PHE A 80 2.86 13.11 1.66
N ASN A 81 1.53 13.02 1.56
CA ASN A 81 0.64 13.17 2.70
C ASN A 81 0.31 11.80 3.29
N TRP A 82 0.79 11.54 4.51
CA TRP A 82 0.49 10.32 5.27
C TRP A 82 -0.92 10.38 5.84
N SER A 83 -1.67 9.28 5.71
CA SER A 83 -3.02 9.14 6.24
C SER A 83 -3.03 8.19 7.43
N VAL A 84 -3.52 8.68 8.57
CA VAL A 84 -3.80 7.85 9.76
C VAL A 84 -4.92 6.84 9.49
N GLY A 85 -5.91 7.22 8.66
CA GLY A 85 -6.98 6.30 8.25
C GLY A 85 -6.52 5.13 7.38
N LEU A 86 -5.28 5.17 6.87
CA LEU A 86 -4.63 4.04 6.20
C LEU A 86 -3.79 3.19 7.17
N GLU A 87 -3.82 3.47 8.47
CA GLU A 87 -3.25 2.65 9.55
C GLU A 87 -1.72 2.58 9.57
N ASP A 88 -1.06 2.10 8.52
CA ASP A 88 0.38 1.80 8.47
C ASP A 88 1.07 2.32 7.20
N ILE A 89 2.41 2.24 7.17
CA ILE A 89 3.23 2.61 6.01
C ILE A 89 2.84 1.85 4.75
N HIS A 90 2.58 0.56 4.87
CA HIS A 90 2.38 -0.33 3.74
C HIS A 90 1.10 0.00 2.97
N MET A 91 0.01 0.27 3.70
CA MET A 91 -1.28 0.72 3.17
C MET A 91 -1.17 2.11 2.54
N ASN A 92 -0.39 3.01 3.14
CA ASN A 92 -0.13 4.34 2.56
C ASN A 92 0.56 4.24 1.19
N ILE A 93 1.59 3.39 1.07
CA ILE A 93 2.29 3.18 -0.21
C ILE A 93 1.38 2.49 -1.22
N GLU A 94 0.65 1.45 -0.82
CA GLU A 94 -0.26 0.70 -1.69
C GLU A 94 -1.41 1.56 -2.21
N ALA A 95 -2.06 2.34 -1.35
CA ALA A 95 -3.11 3.27 -1.75
C ALA A 95 -2.58 4.30 -2.76
N ARG A 96 -1.40 4.89 -2.50
CA ARG A 96 -0.80 5.84 -3.43
C ARG A 96 -0.44 5.20 -4.77
N LEU A 97 0.01 3.95 -4.77
CA LEU A 97 0.30 3.22 -6.00
C LEU A 97 -0.97 2.98 -6.81
N ILE A 98 -2.05 2.53 -6.17
CA ILE A 98 -3.36 2.33 -6.82
C ILE A 98 -3.89 3.64 -7.39
N GLU A 99 -3.75 4.77 -6.68
CA GLU A 99 -4.14 6.09 -7.20
C GLU A 99 -3.38 6.47 -8.49
N ARG A 100 -2.13 6.04 -8.63
CA ARG A 100 -1.28 6.37 -9.79
C ARG A 100 -1.51 5.50 -11.00
N ILE A 101 -1.58 4.18 -10.79
CA ILE A 101 -1.56 3.18 -11.87
C ILE A 101 -2.81 2.30 -11.90
N GLY A 102 -3.83 2.64 -11.10
CA GLY A 102 -5.13 2.00 -11.11
C GLY A 102 -5.08 0.52 -10.72
N ASP A 103 -5.76 -0.30 -11.52
CA ASP A 103 -5.93 -1.73 -11.23
C ASP A 103 -4.61 -2.52 -11.27
N THR A 104 -3.59 -2.05 -12.00
CA THR A 104 -2.26 -2.67 -11.97
C THR A 104 -1.67 -2.61 -10.55
N GLY A 105 -1.84 -1.49 -9.85
CA GLY A 105 -1.34 -1.30 -8.47
C GLY A 105 -1.97 -2.27 -7.47
N LYS A 106 -3.24 -2.63 -7.67
CA LYS A 106 -3.95 -3.60 -6.81
C LYS A 106 -3.35 -5.00 -6.86
N LYS A 107 -2.62 -5.34 -7.94
CA LYS A 107 -2.02 -6.66 -8.12
C LYS A 107 -0.78 -6.86 -7.24
N LEU A 108 -0.13 -5.80 -6.78
CA LEU A 108 1.10 -5.86 -5.98
C LEU A 108 0.92 -6.70 -4.70
N HIS A 109 -0.25 -6.69 -4.06
CA HIS A 109 -0.47 -7.45 -2.83
C HIS A 109 -0.71 -8.95 -3.05
N THR A 110 -0.75 -9.42 -4.30
CA THR A 110 -1.03 -10.82 -4.60
C THR A 110 0.05 -11.72 -3.99
N GLY A 111 -0.37 -12.72 -3.22
CA GLY A 111 0.52 -13.71 -2.61
C GLY A 111 1.43 -13.18 -1.50
N ARG A 112 1.15 -11.98 -0.96
CA ARG A 112 1.90 -11.35 0.14
C ARG A 112 0.95 -11.04 1.30
N SER A 113 1.45 -11.06 2.52
CA SER A 113 0.75 -10.58 3.72
C SER A 113 1.57 -9.46 4.39
N ARG A 114 0.98 -8.77 5.35
CA ARG A 114 1.73 -7.79 6.15
C ARG A 114 2.70 -8.47 7.13
N ASN A 115 2.44 -9.72 7.52
CA ASN A 115 3.30 -10.47 8.43
C ASN A 115 4.69 -10.77 7.84
N ASP A 116 4.79 -10.93 6.52
CA ASP A 116 6.05 -11.16 5.79
C ASP A 116 6.66 -9.87 5.25
N GLN A 117 5.90 -8.77 5.21
CA GLN A 117 6.35 -7.48 4.69
C GLN A 117 6.95 -6.56 5.77
N VAL A 118 6.53 -6.71 7.03
CA VAL A 118 6.97 -5.88 8.18
C VAL A 118 8.40 -6.15 8.64
#